data_AF-A0A7J8X3J4-F1
#
_entry.id   AF-A0A7J8X3J4-F1
#
_cell.length_a   1.000
_cell.length_b   1.000
_cell.length_c   1.000
_cell.angle_alpha   90.00
_cell.angle_beta   90.00
_cell.angle_gamma   90.00
#
_symmetry.space_group_name_H-M   'P 1'
#
loop_
_entity.id
_entity.type
_entity.pdbx_description
1 polymer ?
#
loop_
_entity_poly.entity_id
_entity_poly.type
_entity_poly.pdbx_seq_one_letter_code
_entity_poly.pdbx_strand_id
1 'polypeptide(L)'
;MVENENAKLANTEEKEEPSVTILKFAKKTEVLAEKEKELFSPILKRWHPVATGVAVVTLHQCYGALLKQHLSGTRMLNSEIVGVLQGASKLEKVLVQMVVEDSVECEDGGKGIIREMSPYEVDSIILKLLRQWIDERLKKGKDLLSRAKETENWNPKSKSEPYAQSAEELLNLAKEMVKDFFEIPIGITNDLILDLAEGLEQLFQEYTTFVASCGSKKSYLPTLPPLTRCNRDSKFFKIWKKASPCSVGVEHMHRIVNMDGHHSRPSTSRGTQRLYIRLNTLHYLITNLPSLDKALATSPKVSTQNNSNGRSRRGASYSFFENVNASIQSACDHVSEVAAYRLIFLDSNSVFYENLYVGDVANSRIRPAVKILKQNLTLLNAIVIDRVQAVAMKEVMKASFEAFLMVLLAGGPSRTFNRSDHEMINDDFDSLKRVFCNCGEGLISDDVVKKEADTIEGVISLMSLSTEQLTEDLSIITCETSGIGLVGTGQKLPMPPTTGRWDRSDPNTILRVLCHRNDRVANQFLKKSFQLAKRK
;
A
#
# COMPACT_ATOMS: atom_id res chain seq x y z
N MET A 1 30.79 8.82 75.02
CA MET A 1 29.46 9.32 74.58
C MET A 1 29.38 9.35 73.05
N VAL A 2 29.85 8.29 72.38
CA VAL A 2 30.04 8.23 70.91
C VAL A 2 29.40 6.96 70.29
N GLU A 3 28.87 6.04 71.09
CA GLU A 3 28.31 4.77 70.57
C GLU A 3 26.79 4.78 70.38
N ASN A 4 26.09 5.84 70.77
CA ASN A 4 24.61 5.87 70.75
C ASN A 4 23.99 6.74 69.65
N GLU A 5 24.80 7.41 68.81
CA GLU A 5 24.31 8.11 67.60
C GLU A 5 24.37 7.22 66.34
N ASN A 6 25.28 6.25 66.28
CA ASN A 6 25.36 5.29 65.18
C ASN A 6 24.18 4.31 65.16
N ALA A 7 23.51 4.08 66.29
CA ALA A 7 22.38 3.17 66.40
C ALA A 7 21.03 3.80 65.96
N LYS A 8 20.93 5.13 65.89
CA LYS A 8 19.71 5.83 65.43
C LYS A 8 19.69 6.13 63.93
N LEU A 9 20.81 5.98 63.23
CA LEU A 9 20.90 6.10 61.78
C LEU A 9 20.60 4.79 61.02
N ALA A 10 20.50 3.66 61.73
CA ALA A 10 20.34 2.34 61.12
C ALA A 10 18.89 1.94 60.79
N ASN A 11 17.87 2.76 61.09
CA ASN A 11 16.45 2.39 60.98
C ASN A 11 15.58 3.36 60.18
N THR A 12 16.11 3.87 59.06
CA THR A 12 15.30 4.45 57.97
C THR A 12 16.08 4.40 56.64
N GLU A 13 16.51 3.21 56.22
CA GLU A 13 16.88 2.99 54.82
C GLU A 13 15.70 2.34 54.11
N GLU A 14 14.69 3.15 53.78
CA GLU A 14 13.99 2.91 52.52
C GLU A 14 15.09 2.91 51.45
N LYS A 15 15.25 1.82 50.70
CA LYS A 15 16.24 1.70 49.62
C LYS A 15 16.04 2.87 48.65
N GLU A 16 16.85 3.90 48.82
CA GLU A 16 16.75 5.12 48.05
C GLU A 16 17.04 4.79 46.58
N GLU A 17 16.17 5.26 45.69
CA GLU A 17 16.24 4.90 44.28
C GLU A 17 17.60 5.31 43.69
N PRO A 18 18.25 4.46 42.86
CA PRO A 18 19.59 4.73 42.36
C PRO A 18 19.72 6.10 41.67
N SER A 19 18.71 6.53 40.91
CA SER A 19 18.65 7.83 40.25
C SER A 19 18.68 9.00 41.24
N VAL A 20 17.94 8.90 42.35
CA VAL A 20 17.90 9.91 43.42
C VAL A 20 19.27 10.00 44.11
N THR A 21 19.91 8.87 44.34
CA THR A 21 21.24 8.80 44.97
C THR A 21 22.31 9.49 44.11
N ILE A 22 22.34 9.23 42.80
CA ILE A 22 23.28 9.89 41.88
C ILE A 22 23.03 11.40 41.82
N LEU A 23 21.78 11.84 41.74
CA LEU A 23 21.41 13.26 41.80
C LEU A 23 21.91 13.94 43.09
N LYS A 24 21.75 13.28 44.24
CA LYS A 24 22.28 13.78 45.52
C LYS A 24 23.80 13.85 45.52
N PHE A 25 24.48 12.85 44.96
CA PHE A 25 25.94 12.90 44.82
C PHE A 25 26.39 14.06 43.95
N ALA A 26 25.67 14.39 42.87
CA ALA A 26 26.01 15.56 42.07
C ALA A 26 26.07 16.83 42.92
N LYS A 27 25.04 17.06 43.76
CA LYS A 27 25.00 18.24 44.64
C LYS A 27 26.03 18.18 45.77
N LYS A 28 26.28 17.01 46.34
CA LYS A 28 27.31 16.84 47.38
C LYS A 28 28.72 17.06 46.84
N THR A 29 29.01 16.63 45.61
CA THR A 29 30.28 16.88 44.93
C THR A 29 30.50 18.37 44.69
N GLU A 30 29.46 19.10 44.27
CA GLU A 30 29.50 20.56 44.13
C GLU A 30 29.89 21.24 45.45
N VAL A 31 29.19 20.90 46.55
CA VAL A 31 29.46 21.46 47.89
C VAL A 31 30.86 21.09 48.40
N LEU A 32 31.33 19.87 48.11
CA LEU A 32 32.66 19.44 48.49
C LEU A 32 33.75 20.22 47.73
N ALA A 33 33.56 20.46 46.43
CA ALA A 33 34.47 21.26 45.62
C ALA A 33 34.53 22.73 46.10
N GLU A 34 33.39 23.32 46.48
CA GLU A 34 33.34 24.67 47.06
C GLU A 34 34.14 24.75 48.37
N LYS A 35 33.92 23.80 49.30
CA LYS A 35 34.67 23.75 50.56
C LYS A 35 36.17 23.56 50.36
N GLU A 36 36.56 22.70 49.42
CA GLU A 36 37.96 22.49 49.07
C GLU A 36 38.63 23.79 48.58
N LYS A 37 37.96 24.48 47.65
CA LYS A 37 38.37 25.77 47.08
C LYS A 37 38.55 26.86 48.15
N GLU A 38 37.65 26.93 49.12
CA GLU A 38 37.66 27.97 50.16
C GLU A 38 38.66 27.70 51.28
N LEU A 39 38.77 26.44 51.72
CA LEU A 39 39.51 26.09 52.94
C LEU A 39 40.95 25.66 52.67
N PHE A 40 41.18 24.82 51.66
CA PHE A 40 42.46 24.14 51.47
C PHE A 40 43.27 24.75 50.33
N SER A 41 42.63 25.07 49.20
CA SER A 41 43.32 25.65 48.05
C SER A 41 44.17 26.90 48.37
N PRO A 42 43.74 27.87 49.20
CA PRO A 42 44.56 29.05 49.50
C PRO A 42 45.89 28.72 50.20
N ILE A 43 45.93 27.64 50.97
CA ILE A 43 47.14 27.16 51.65
C ILE A 43 48.05 26.45 50.65
N LEU A 44 47.45 25.60 49.80
CA LEU A 44 48.16 24.77 48.82
C LEU A 44 48.67 25.56 47.61
N LYS A 45 48.11 26.74 47.32
CA LYS A 45 48.57 27.63 46.23
C LYS A 45 50.04 28.04 46.33
N ARG A 46 50.63 27.99 47.52
CA ARG A 46 52.07 28.21 47.72
C ARG A 46 52.94 27.12 47.06
N TRP A 47 52.38 25.95 46.84
CA TRP A 47 53.06 24.76 46.31
C TRP A 47 52.61 24.42 44.90
N HIS A 48 51.35 24.70 44.55
CA HIS A 48 50.81 24.46 43.22
C HIS A 48 49.88 25.61 42.80
N PRO A 49 50.16 26.34 41.72
CA PRO A 49 49.43 27.55 41.35
C PRO A 49 47.94 27.30 41.06
N VAL A 50 47.59 26.07 40.66
CA VAL A 50 46.21 25.67 40.32
C VAL A 50 45.69 24.56 41.25
N ALA A 51 45.91 24.73 42.57
CA ALA A 51 45.55 23.72 43.58
C ALA A 51 44.05 23.35 43.59
N THR A 52 43.14 24.31 43.33
CA THR A 52 41.70 24.02 43.23
C THR A 52 41.43 23.16 42.00
N GLY A 53 42.09 23.47 40.88
CA GLY A 53 41.93 22.70 39.64
C GLY A 53 42.23 21.21 39.83
N VAL A 54 43.33 20.87 40.53
CA VAL A 54 43.72 19.48 40.80
C VAL A 54 42.66 18.73 41.61
N ALA A 55 42.12 19.35 42.66
CA ALA A 55 41.09 18.71 43.47
C ALA A 55 39.77 18.56 42.71
N VAL A 56 39.39 19.58 41.93
CA VAL A 56 38.19 19.56 41.09
C VAL A 56 38.25 18.46 40.02
N VAL A 57 39.40 18.26 39.36
CA VAL A 57 39.59 17.14 38.42
C VAL A 57 39.33 15.80 39.08
N THR A 58 39.85 15.60 40.30
CA THR A 58 39.67 14.35 41.05
C THR A 58 38.17 14.12 41.36
N LEU A 59 37.49 15.14 41.88
CA LEU A 59 36.06 15.06 42.19
C LEU A 59 35.20 14.82 40.94
N HIS A 60 35.54 15.46 39.84
CA HIS A 60 34.92 15.26 38.54
C HIS A 60 35.08 13.82 38.05
N GLN A 61 36.29 13.27 38.09
CA GLN A 61 36.55 11.88 37.68
C GLN A 61 35.82 10.87 38.57
N CYS A 62 35.76 11.09 39.89
CA CYS A 62 35.01 10.24 40.81
C CYS A 62 33.51 10.23 40.49
N TYR A 63 32.90 11.41 40.29
CA TYR A 63 31.48 11.47 39.93
C TYR A 63 31.22 10.88 38.53
N GLY A 64 32.10 11.16 37.56
CA GLY A 64 32.01 10.60 36.21
C GLY A 64 32.01 9.07 36.19
N ALA A 65 32.83 8.43 37.05
CA ALA A 65 32.83 6.98 37.21
C ALA A 65 31.49 6.45 37.75
N LEU A 66 30.92 7.11 38.76
CA LEU A 66 29.61 6.76 39.31
C LEU A 66 28.49 6.93 38.28
N LEU A 67 28.49 8.04 37.54
CA LEU A 67 27.54 8.32 36.48
C LEU A 67 27.59 7.24 35.40
N LYS A 68 28.80 6.90 34.94
CA LYS A 68 29.00 5.85 33.91
C LYS A 68 28.50 4.50 34.38
N GLN A 69 28.77 4.13 35.63
CA GLN A 69 28.28 2.89 36.22
C GLN A 69 26.75 2.86 36.25
N HIS A 70 26.11 3.95 36.70
CA HIS A 70 24.64 4.07 36.73
C HIS A 70 24.02 3.94 35.35
N LEU A 71 24.61 4.56 34.32
CA LEU A 71 24.09 4.55 32.96
C LEU A 71 24.37 3.26 32.18
N SER A 72 25.27 2.39 32.66
CA SER A 72 25.71 1.18 31.94
C SER A 72 24.60 0.15 31.67
N GLY A 73 23.48 0.22 32.39
CA GLY A 73 22.30 -0.64 32.18
C GLY A 73 21.07 0.07 31.62
N THR A 74 21.13 1.39 31.39
CA THR A 74 19.97 2.20 31.01
C THR A 74 19.66 2.03 29.53
N ARG A 75 18.44 1.55 29.23
CA ARG A 75 17.97 1.32 27.85
C ARG A 75 16.93 2.34 27.37
N MET A 76 16.22 2.96 28.31
CA MET A 76 15.20 3.96 28.00
C MET A 76 15.43 5.22 28.81
N LEU A 77 15.12 6.34 28.16
CA LEU A 77 15.12 7.65 28.77
C LEU A 77 13.78 7.87 29.50
N ASN A 78 13.83 8.14 30.80
CA ASN A 78 12.68 8.51 31.62
C ASN A 78 13.00 9.79 32.41
N SER A 79 12.03 10.37 33.12
CA SER A 79 12.19 11.62 33.87
C SER A 79 13.36 11.59 34.86
N GLU A 80 13.61 10.45 35.50
CA GLU A 80 14.69 10.28 36.47
C GLU A 80 16.07 10.33 35.80
N ILE A 81 16.26 9.58 34.71
CA ILE A 81 17.50 9.56 33.95
C ILE A 81 17.76 10.93 33.33
N VAL A 82 16.72 11.62 32.83
CA VAL A 82 16.84 13.00 32.38
C VAL A 82 17.31 13.90 33.52
N GLY A 83 16.74 13.76 34.72
CA GLY A 83 17.17 14.50 35.90
C GLY A 83 18.65 14.26 36.22
N VAL A 84 19.08 12.99 36.28
CA VAL A 84 20.48 12.60 36.51
C VAL A 84 21.42 13.24 35.48
N LEU A 85 21.07 13.17 34.20
CA LEU A 85 21.87 13.72 33.10
C LEU A 85 21.95 15.25 33.16
N GLN A 86 20.83 15.93 33.45
CA GLN A 86 20.81 17.38 33.65
C GLN A 86 21.63 17.80 34.89
N GLY A 87 21.51 17.05 35.98
CA GLY A 87 22.30 17.26 37.20
C GLY A 87 23.81 17.09 36.95
N ALA A 88 24.19 16.05 36.20
CA ALA A 88 25.56 15.82 35.76
C ALA A 88 26.09 16.98 34.90
N SER A 89 25.31 17.44 33.91
CA SER A 89 25.70 18.58 33.06
C SER A 89 25.86 19.87 33.87
N LYS A 90 24.99 20.11 34.86
CA LYS A 90 25.11 21.27 35.75
C LYS A 90 26.36 21.18 36.60
N LEU A 91 26.63 20.03 37.23
CA LEU A 91 27.84 19.81 38.02
C LEU A 91 29.10 20.03 37.17
N GLU A 92 29.16 19.42 35.99
CA GLU A 92 30.31 19.56 35.08
C GLU A 92 30.60 21.03 34.76
N LYS A 93 29.57 21.82 34.42
CA LYS A 93 29.73 23.26 34.14
C LYS A 93 30.29 24.02 35.34
N VAL A 94 29.80 23.73 36.55
CA VAL A 94 30.28 24.38 37.78
C VAL A 94 31.74 24.01 38.05
N LEU A 95 32.09 22.73 37.94
CA LEU A 95 33.46 22.26 38.17
C LEU A 95 34.43 22.84 37.13
N VAL A 96 34.08 22.81 35.84
CA VAL A 96 34.91 23.42 34.78
C VAL A 96 35.10 24.92 35.03
N GLN A 97 34.04 25.64 35.41
CA GLN A 97 34.13 27.06 35.75
C GLN A 97 35.08 27.32 36.92
N MET A 98 35.06 26.48 37.96
CA MET A 98 36.00 26.57 39.07
C MET A 98 37.46 26.39 38.62
N VAL A 99 37.73 25.45 37.70
CA VAL A 99 39.07 25.27 37.12
C VAL A 99 39.51 26.51 36.34
N VAL A 100 38.63 27.06 35.50
CA VAL A 100 38.92 28.27 34.71
C VAL A 100 39.27 29.44 35.63
N GLU A 101 38.47 29.68 36.67
CA GLU A 101 38.72 30.75 37.65
C GLU A 101 40.04 30.57 38.42
N ASP A 102 40.42 29.33 38.75
CA ASP A 102 41.65 29.06 39.49
C ASP A 102 42.91 29.25 38.62
N SER A 103 42.75 29.24 37.30
CA SER A 103 43.85 29.22 36.33
C SER A 103 44.22 30.59 35.75
N VAL A 104 43.64 31.68 36.25
CA VAL A 104 43.85 33.05 35.74
C VAL A 104 45.33 33.47 35.77
N GLU A 105 46.08 32.99 36.77
CA GLU A 105 47.51 33.30 36.96
C GLU A 105 48.46 32.26 36.31
N CYS A 106 47.91 31.28 35.58
CA CYS A 106 48.68 30.19 34.96
C CYS A 106 49.06 30.51 33.50
N GLU A 107 50.29 30.19 33.09
CA GLU A 107 50.79 30.47 31.72
C GLU A 107 49.98 29.79 30.61
N ASP A 108 49.41 28.61 30.89
CA ASP A 108 48.59 27.86 29.93
C ASP A 108 47.08 28.19 30.02
N GLY A 109 46.68 29.07 30.95
CA GLY A 109 45.30 29.44 31.23
C GLY A 109 44.42 28.24 31.64
N GLY A 110 44.99 27.22 32.30
CA GLY A 110 44.26 26.05 32.81
C GLY A 110 43.99 24.97 31.77
N LYS A 111 44.50 25.13 30.54
CA LYS A 111 44.25 24.20 29.43
C LYS A 111 44.75 22.78 29.71
N GLY A 112 45.86 22.61 30.44
CA GLY A 112 46.37 21.30 30.83
C GLY A 112 45.39 20.54 31.73
N ILE A 113 44.90 21.20 32.78
CA ILE A 113 43.99 20.61 33.77
C ILE A 113 42.61 20.32 33.14
N ILE A 114 42.09 21.23 32.31
CA ILE A 114 40.82 21.01 31.61
C ILE A 114 40.89 19.78 30.70
N ARG A 115 42.04 19.48 30.09
CA ARG A 115 42.21 18.26 29.26
C ARG A 115 42.14 16.97 30.07
N GLU A 116 42.39 17.02 31.38
CA GLU A 116 42.25 15.85 32.27
C GLU A 116 40.78 15.59 32.68
N MET A 117 39.90 16.58 32.47
CA MET A 117 38.45 16.45 32.68
C MET A 117 37.80 15.90 31.41
N SER A 118 37.73 14.57 31.29
CA SER A 118 36.99 13.92 30.20
C SER A 118 35.50 14.24 30.30
N PRO A 119 34.87 14.88 29.29
CA PRO A 119 33.48 15.30 29.39
C PRO A 119 32.53 14.15 29.72
N TYR A 120 31.45 14.43 30.44
CA TYR A 120 30.40 13.46 30.74
C TYR A 120 29.54 13.11 29.51
N GLU A 121 29.67 13.86 28.41
CA GLU A 121 29.01 13.60 27.13
C GLU A 121 27.47 13.51 27.21
N VAL A 122 26.86 14.28 28.11
CA VAL A 122 25.41 14.20 28.40
C VAL A 122 24.54 14.26 27.15
N ASP A 123 24.80 15.20 26.24
CA ASP A 123 24.00 15.38 25.02
C ASP A 123 24.11 14.17 24.07
N SER A 124 25.28 13.54 23.97
CA SER A 124 25.48 12.36 23.12
C SER A 124 24.77 11.14 23.70
N ILE A 125 24.79 11.00 25.03
CA ILE A 125 24.08 9.93 25.75
C ILE A 125 22.57 10.10 25.57
N ILE A 126 22.05 11.31 25.73
CA ILE A 126 20.63 11.63 25.49
C ILE A 126 20.25 11.25 24.05
N LEU A 127 21.02 11.70 23.06
CA LEU A 127 20.74 11.42 21.65
C LEU A 127 20.72 9.91 21.37
N LYS A 128 21.69 9.17 21.92
CA LYS A 128 21.77 7.70 21.79
C LYS A 128 20.54 7.01 22.39
N LEU A 129 20.14 7.41 23.59
CA LEU A 129 18.96 6.84 24.26
C LEU A 129 17.65 7.16 23.52
N LEU A 130 17.53 8.36 22.95
CA LEU A 130 16.37 8.75 22.13
C LEU A 130 16.26 7.92 20.85
N ARG A 131 17.37 7.71 20.13
CA ARG A 131 17.37 6.84 18.95
C ARG A 131 17.03 5.39 19.31
N GLN A 132 17.61 4.87 20.39
CA GLN A 132 17.26 3.54 20.89
C GLN A 132 15.77 3.44 21.25
N TRP A 133 15.21 4.48 21.86
CA TRP A 133 13.77 4.53 22.15
C TRP A 133 12.94 4.49 20.86
N ILE A 134 13.32 5.25 19.83
CA ILE A 134 12.65 5.22 18.51
C ILE A 134 12.70 3.79 17.94
N ASP A 135 13.88 3.16 17.92
CA ASP A 135 14.06 1.80 17.41
C ASP A 135 13.19 0.77 18.14
N GLU A 136 13.16 0.82 19.47
CA GLU A 136 12.36 -0.08 20.30
C GLU A 136 10.85 0.12 20.08
N ARG A 137 10.41 1.36 19.85
CA ARG A 137 9.01 1.69 19.54
C ARG A 137 8.61 1.25 18.13
N LEU A 138 9.45 1.51 17.13
CA LEU A 138 9.24 1.04 15.76
C LEU A 138 9.21 -0.49 15.69
N LYS A 139 10.04 -1.18 16.49
CA LYS A 139 10.01 -2.64 16.60
C LYS A 139 8.63 -3.15 17.03
N LYS A 140 7.95 -2.52 17.99
CA LYS A 140 6.57 -2.89 18.36
C LYS A 140 5.61 -2.76 17.18
N GLY A 141 5.78 -1.73 16.34
CA GLY A 141 5.02 -1.57 15.09
C GLY A 141 5.30 -2.69 14.08
N LYS A 142 6.57 -3.09 13.92
CA LYS A 142 6.97 -4.22 13.06
C LYS A 142 6.39 -5.55 13.57
N ASP A 143 6.35 -5.76 14.87
CA ASP A 143 5.76 -6.96 15.48
C ASP A 143 4.23 -7.01 15.25
N LEU A 144 3.55 -5.87 15.37
CA LEU A 144 2.12 -5.75 15.06
C LEU A 144 1.83 -6.04 13.59
N LEU A 145 2.61 -5.45 12.68
CA LEU A 145 2.51 -5.71 11.25
C LEU A 145 2.77 -7.19 10.93
N SER A 146 3.75 -7.81 11.56
CA SER A 146 4.08 -9.23 11.35
C SER A 146 2.92 -10.13 11.79
N ARG A 147 2.31 -9.85 12.94
CA ARG A 147 1.09 -10.54 13.39
C ARG A 147 -0.07 -10.34 12.42
N ALA A 148 -0.29 -9.11 11.95
CA ALA A 148 -1.33 -8.82 10.97
C ALA A 148 -1.12 -9.63 9.67
N LYS A 149 0.12 -9.77 9.19
CA LYS A 149 0.45 -10.59 8.00
C LYS A 149 0.03 -12.06 8.16
N GLU A 150 0.05 -12.59 9.37
CA GLU A 150 -0.32 -13.98 9.67
C GLU A 150 -1.82 -14.17 9.92
N THR A 151 -2.47 -13.20 10.58
CA THR A 151 -3.82 -13.39 11.13
C THR A 151 -4.92 -12.67 10.34
N GLU A 152 -4.57 -11.69 9.50
CA GLU A 152 -5.56 -10.83 8.85
C GLU A 152 -6.43 -11.62 7.86
N ASN A 153 -7.75 -11.51 8.05
CA ASN A 153 -8.75 -12.19 7.26
C ASN A 153 -9.59 -11.23 6.40
N TRP A 154 -9.30 -9.93 6.49
CA TRP A 154 -9.94 -8.85 5.73
C TRP A 154 -11.45 -8.80 5.92
N ASN A 155 -11.90 -9.14 7.13
CA ASN A 155 -13.27 -8.86 7.56
C ASN A 155 -13.38 -7.40 8.01
N PRO A 156 -14.53 -6.74 7.81
CA PRO A 156 -14.74 -5.39 8.35
C PRO A 156 -14.69 -5.43 9.88
N LYS A 157 -14.09 -4.41 10.49
CA LYS A 157 -14.12 -4.19 11.94
C LYS A 157 -15.55 -4.14 12.46
N SER A 158 -16.41 -3.37 11.79
CA SER A 158 -17.84 -3.28 12.12
C SER A 158 -18.66 -2.87 10.90
N LYS A 159 -19.99 -2.81 11.02
CA LYS A 159 -20.86 -2.33 9.94
C LYS A 159 -20.63 -0.85 9.60
N SER A 160 -20.33 -0.04 10.62
CA SER A 160 -20.04 1.40 10.46
C SER A 160 -18.58 1.68 10.13
N GLU A 161 -17.69 0.70 10.34
CA GLU A 161 -16.26 0.81 10.10
C GLU A 161 -15.82 -0.33 9.18
N PRO A 162 -16.08 -0.21 7.86
CA PRO A 162 -15.90 -1.29 6.91
C PRO A 162 -14.44 -1.44 6.45
N TYR A 163 -13.49 -1.33 7.38
CA TYR A 163 -12.03 -1.47 7.16
C TYR A 163 -11.44 -2.51 8.13
N ALA A 164 -10.21 -2.96 7.89
CA ALA A 164 -9.56 -3.98 8.71
C ALA A 164 -9.10 -3.41 10.07
N GLN A 165 -9.29 -4.18 11.15
CA GLN A 165 -8.88 -3.81 12.51
C GLN A 165 -7.38 -3.47 12.60
N SER A 166 -6.53 -4.22 11.87
CA SER A 166 -5.06 -4.06 11.92
C SER A 166 -4.59 -2.67 11.47
N ALA A 167 -5.31 -1.98 10.59
CA ALA A 167 -4.94 -0.63 10.15
C ALA A 167 -5.17 0.41 11.25
N GLU A 168 -6.26 0.27 12.01
CA GLU A 168 -6.53 1.13 13.16
C GLU A 168 -5.52 0.89 14.28
N GLU A 169 -5.20 -0.37 14.59
CA GLU A 169 -4.21 -0.70 15.60
C GLU A 169 -2.83 -0.09 15.27
N LEU A 170 -2.39 -0.21 14.02
CA LEU A 170 -1.13 0.38 13.55
C LEU A 170 -1.15 1.92 13.65
N LEU A 171 -2.25 2.55 13.22
CA LEU A 171 -2.41 4.01 13.28
C LEU A 171 -2.46 4.52 14.73
N ASN A 172 -3.18 3.84 15.62
CA ASN A 172 -3.25 4.21 17.03
C ASN A 172 -1.89 4.08 17.70
N LEU A 173 -1.16 2.99 17.44
CA LEU A 173 0.22 2.82 17.92
C LEU A 173 1.13 3.96 17.43
N ALA A 174 1.01 4.36 16.15
CA ALA A 174 1.79 5.47 15.61
C ALA A 174 1.45 6.80 16.29
N LYS A 175 0.16 7.08 16.52
CA LYS A 175 -0.31 8.28 17.24
C LYS A 175 0.21 8.31 18.68
N GLU A 176 0.12 7.18 19.39
CA GLU A 176 0.67 7.02 20.74
C GLU A 176 2.19 7.22 20.74
N MET A 177 2.90 6.66 19.77
CA MET A 177 4.35 6.83 19.64
C MET A 177 4.74 8.30 19.45
N VAL A 178 4.06 9.03 18.56
CA VAL A 178 4.32 10.46 18.35
C VAL A 178 4.01 11.26 19.62
N LYS A 179 2.92 10.95 20.31
CA LYS A 179 2.56 11.59 21.59
C LYS A 179 3.63 11.34 22.65
N ASP A 180 3.95 10.07 22.93
CA ASP A 180 4.94 9.67 23.93
C ASP A 180 6.31 10.32 23.63
N PHE A 181 6.68 10.44 22.36
CA PHE A 181 7.94 11.05 21.94
C PHE A 181 8.05 12.52 22.36
N PHE A 182 6.98 13.31 22.18
CA PHE A 182 6.95 14.72 22.57
C PHE A 182 6.72 14.95 24.08
N GLU A 183 6.30 13.93 24.83
CA GLU A 183 6.20 14.00 26.30
C GLU A 183 7.57 13.84 27.00
N ILE A 184 8.61 13.40 26.28
CA ILE A 184 9.96 13.27 26.82
C ILE A 184 10.50 14.67 27.23
N PRO A 185 10.96 14.86 28.49
CA PRO A 185 11.33 16.17 29.02
C PRO A 185 12.72 16.66 28.57
N ILE A 186 13.01 16.61 27.26
CA ILE A 186 14.27 17.05 26.64
C ILE A 186 13.95 17.91 25.40
N GLY A 187 14.87 18.79 25.02
CA GLY A 187 14.79 19.48 23.73
C GLY A 187 14.89 18.50 22.56
N ILE A 188 13.79 18.27 21.85
CA ILE A 188 13.74 17.39 20.68
C ILE A 188 14.22 18.17 19.45
N THR A 189 15.24 17.64 18.77
CA THR A 189 15.77 18.23 17.55
C THR A 189 14.94 17.82 16.33
N ASN A 190 15.00 18.63 15.26
CA ASN A 190 14.33 18.30 14.00
C ASN A 190 14.83 16.97 13.42
N ASP A 191 16.11 16.65 13.57
CA ASP A 191 16.69 15.41 13.07
C ASP A 191 16.04 14.18 13.72
N LEU A 192 15.73 14.23 15.02
CA LEU A 192 15.05 13.13 15.69
C LEU A 192 13.57 13.01 15.31
N ILE A 193 12.91 14.12 14.98
CA ILE A 193 11.55 14.08 14.40
C ILE A 193 11.60 13.40 13.03
N LEU A 194 12.62 13.69 12.22
CA LEU A 194 12.83 13.04 10.93
C LEU A 194 13.13 11.54 11.09
N ASP A 195 14.01 11.15 12.02
CA ASP A 195 14.32 9.74 12.32
C ASP A 195 13.02 8.95 12.67
N LEU A 196 12.15 9.53 13.51
CA LEU A 196 10.86 8.92 13.86
C LEU A 196 9.90 8.87 12.67
N ALA A 197 9.80 9.98 11.92
CA ALA A 197 8.89 10.09 10.78
C ALA A 197 9.26 9.10 9.67
N GLU A 198 10.54 8.96 9.34
CA GLU A 198 11.04 7.99 8.35
C GLU A 198 10.72 6.54 8.78
N GLY A 199 10.92 6.22 10.06
CA GLY A 199 10.56 4.90 10.59
C GLY A 199 9.07 4.59 10.51
N LEU A 200 8.21 5.57 10.78
CA LEU A 200 6.75 5.44 10.63
C LEU A 200 6.36 5.35 9.16
N GLU A 201 6.99 6.14 8.28
CA GLU A 201 6.75 6.11 6.83
C GLU A 201 7.04 4.71 6.29
N GLN A 202 8.17 4.10 6.67
CA GLN A 202 8.51 2.73 6.30
C GLN A 202 7.48 1.71 6.78
N LEU A 203 7.00 1.83 8.03
CA LEU A 203 5.96 0.96 8.58
C LEU A 203 4.66 1.01 7.76
N PHE A 204 4.19 2.21 7.43
CA PHE A 204 2.97 2.37 6.63
C PHE A 204 3.17 1.94 5.17
N GLN A 205 4.37 2.13 4.62
CA GLN A 205 4.71 1.64 3.28
C GLN A 205 4.65 0.10 3.21
N GLU A 206 5.21 -0.58 4.21
CA GLU A 206 5.14 -2.04 4.30
C GLU A 206 3.71 -2.55 4.52
N TYR A 207 2.93 -1.87 5.38
CA TYR A 207 1.52 -2.21 5.59
C TYR A 207 0.70 -2.01 4.30
N THR A 208 0.92 -0.92 3.57
CA THR A 208 0.26 -0.65 2.28
C THR A 208 0.58 -1.75 1.26
N THR A 209 1.84 -2.17 1.19
CA THR A 209 2.27 -3.29 0.35
C THR A 209 1.57 -4.60 0.73
N PHE A 210 1.43 -4.87 2.03
CA PHE A 210 0.69 -6.02 2.53
C PHE A 210 -0.80 -5.98 2.12
N VAL A 211 -1.47 -4.83 2.27
CA VAL A 211 -2.87 -4.66 1.82
C VAL A 211 -3.00 -4.91 0.31
N ALA A 212 -2.05 -4.41 -0.48
CA ALA A 212 -2.00 -4.58 -1.93
C ALA A 212 -1.64 -6.01 -2.38
N SER A 213 -1.15 -6.87 -1.48
CA SER A 213 -0.74 -8.25 -1.78
C SER A 213 -1.94 -9.16 -2.02
N CYS A 214 -2.64 -8.97 -3.14
CA CYS A 214 -3.91 -9.62 -3.50
C CYS A 214 -3.87 -10.41 -4.83
N GLY A 215 -2.69 -10.59 -5.40
CA GLY A 215 -2.48 -11.27 -6.68
C GLY A 215 -2.52 -10.31 -7.85
N SER A 216 -2.85 -10.80 -9.05
CA SER A 216 -3.00 -9.95 -10.23
C SER A 216 -4.22 -10.36 -11.06
N LYS A 217 -4.75 -9.41 -11.84
CA LYS A 217 -5.87 -9.67 -12.76
C LYS A 217 -5.61 -10.81 -13.74
N LYS A 218 -4.35 -11.02 -14.15
CA LYS A 218 -3.94 -12.06 -15.10
C LYS A 218 -4.32 -13.46 -14.63
N SER A 219 -4.42 -13.65 -13.31
CA SER A 219 -4.80 -14.94 -12.70
C SER A 219 -6.27 -15.33 -12.95
N TYR A 220 -7.11 -14.37 -13.34
CA TYR A 220 -8.54 -14.59 -13.60
C TYR A 220 -8.88 -14.61 -15.09
N LEU A 221 -8.01 -14.05 -15.94
CA LEU A 221 -8.25 -14.01 -17.38
C LEU A 221 -8.14 -15.42 -17.99
N PRO A 222 -9.11 -15.85 -18.83
CA PRO A 222 -9.03 -17.12 -19.50
C PRO A 222 -7.91 -17.12 -20.55
N THR A 223 -7.25 -18.26 -20.72
CA THR A 223 -6.26 -18.44 -21.79
C THR A 223 -6.92 -18.35 -23.15
N LEU A 224 -6.27 -17.67 -24.11
CA LEU A 224 -6.80 -17.55 -25.46
C LEU A 224 -6.96 -18.95 -26.12
N PRO A 225 -8.16 -19.28 -26.63
CA PRO A 225 -8.36 -20.56 -27.29
C PRO A 225 -7.58 -20.61 -28.61
N PRO A 226 -7.24 -21.83 -29.09
CA PRO A 226 -6.60 -21.99 -30.38
C PRO A 226 -7.48 -21.44 -31.50
N LEU A 227 -6.85 -20.82 -32.51
CA LEU A 227 -7.55 -20.32 -33.68
C LEU A 227 -8.12 -21.49 -34.49
N THR A 228 -9.42 -21.44 -34.73
CA THR A 228 -10.16 -22.48 -35.45
C THR A 228 -11.20 -21.83 -36.36
N ARG A 229 -11.52 -22.51 -37.47
CA ARG A 229 -12.59 -22.09 -38.38
C ARG A 229 -13.90 -22.81 -38.07
N CYS A 230 -15.02 -22.10 -38.18
CA CYS A 230 -16.37 -22.62 -37.96
C CYS A 230 -16.65 -23.88 -38.79
N ASN A 231 -17.00 -25.00 -38.18
CA ASN A 231 -17.38 -26.20 -38.93
C ASN A 231 -18.86 -26.09 -39.35
N ARG A 232 -19.11 -25.73 -40.60
CA ARG A 232 -20.45 -25.86 -41.17
C ARG A 232 -20.67 -27.32 -41.59
N ASP A 233 -20.86 -28.20 -40.62
CA ASP A 233 -21.44 -29.49 -40.97
C ASP A 233 -22.92 -29.27 -41.31
N SER A 234 -23.27 -29.87 -42.44
CA SER A 234 -24.53 -29.79 -43.16
C SER A 234 -25.73 -30.02 -42.22
N LYS A 235 -26.92 -29.66 -42.69
CA LYS A 235 -28.23 -29.80 -42.02
C LYS A 235 -28.45 -31.13 -41.23
N PHE A 236 -27.63 -32.16 -41.44
CA PHE A 236 -27.53 -33.40 -40.68
C PHE A 236 -27.16 -33.26 -39.19
N PHE A 237 -26.30 -32.33 -38.76
CA PHE A 237 -25.91 -32.24 -37.33
C PHE A 237 -27.07 -31.73 -36.44
N LYS A 238 -27.98 -30.92 -37.01
CA LYS A 238 -29.23 -30.50 -36.35
C LYS A 238 -30.23 -31.66 -36.20
N ILE A 239 -30.12 -32.69 -37.04
CA ILE A 239 -30.98 -33.88 -37.01
C ILE A 239 -30.45 -34.88 -35.97
N TRP A 240 -29.13 -35.05 -35.86
CA TRP A 240 -28.51 -35.94 -34.85
C TRP A 240 -28.71 -35.44 -33.41
N LYS A 241 -28.62 -34.12 -33.18
CA LYS A 241 -28.92 -33.52 -31.86
C LYS A 241 -30.40 -33.69 -31.45
N LYS A 242 -31.30 -33.97 -32.40
CA LYS A 242 -32.72 -34.24 -32.15
C LYS A 242 -33.03 -35.74 -31.98
N ALA A 243 -32.05 -36.62 -32.18
CA ALA A 243 -32.24 -38.07 -32.22
C ALA A 243 -31.40 -38.84 -31.16
N SER A 244 -30.61 -38.18 -30.32
CA SER A 244 -29.90 -38.81 -29.19
C SER A 244 -30.20 -38.09 -27.88
N PRO A 245 -31.18 -38.56 -27.08
CA PRO A 245 -31.46 -38.02 -25.75
C PRO A 245 -30.56 -38.71 -24.72
N CYS A 246 -29.24 -38.64 -24.87
CA CYS A 246 -28.30 -39.16 -23.86
C CYS A 246 -26.96 -38.41 -23.99
N SER A 247 -26.87 -37.26 -23.33
CA SER A 247 -25.58 -36.69 -22.92
C SER A 247 -25.65 -36.42 -21.43
N VAL A 248 -25.06 -37.33 -20.65
CA VAL A 248 -24.77 -37.17 -19.23
C VAL A 248 -23.90 -35.91 -19.11
N GLY A 249 -24.45 -34.85 -18.50
CA GLY A 249 -23.82 -33.53 -18.40
C GLY A 249 -24.79 -32.34 -18.50
N VAL A 250 -26.03 -32.56 -18.97
CA VAL A 250 -27.04 -31.48 -19.13
C VAL A 250 -27.85 -31.21 -17.85
N GLU A 251 -27.68 -32.02 -16.79
CA GLU A 251 -28.37 -31.80 -15.51
C GLU A 251 -27.95 -30.51 -14.79
N HIS A 252 -26.80 -29.92 -15.12
CA HIS A 252 -26.40 -28.63 -14.56
C HIS A 252 -27.00 -27.42 -15.31
N MET A 253 -27.42 -27.59 -16.57
CA MET A 253 -27.92 -26.51 -17.42
C MET A 253 -29.40 -26.19 -17.15
N HIS A 254 -30.19 -27.20 -16.75
CA HIS A 254 -31.60 -27.00 -16.38
C HIS A 254 -31.81 -26.39 -14.98
N ARG A 255 -30.80 -26.36 -14.10
CA ARG A 255 -30.92 -25.68 -12.79
C ARG A 255 -30.88 -24.16 -12.88
N ILE A 256 -30.31 -23.58 -13.94
CA ILE A 256 -30.18 -22.12 -14.07
C ILE A 256 -31.38 -21.51 -14.80
N VAL A 257 -31.96 -22.22 -15.78
CA VAL A 257 -33.16 -21.75 -16.50
C VAL A 257 -34.42 -21.83 -15.63
N ASN A 258 -34.46 -22.73 -14.63
CA ASN A 258 -35.58 -22.85 -13.69
C ASN A 258 -35.45 -21.96 -12.43
N MET A 259 -34.53 -21.00 -12.38
CA MET A 259 -34.53 -19.95 -11.35
C MET A 259 -35.42 -18.77 -11.76
N ASP A 260 -36.66 -19.07 -12.15
CA ASP A 260 -37.82 -18.16 -12.09
C ASP A 260 -38.30 -17.98 -10.64
N GLY A 261 -37.37 -17.92 -9.70
CA GLY A 261 -37.58 -17.42 -8.35
C GLY A 261 -37.18 -15.95 -8.31
N HIS A 262 -38.08 -15.08 -7.85
CA HIS A 262 -37.98 -13.62 -7.78
C HIS A 262 -36.78 -13.02 -6.98
N HIS A 263 -35.69 -13.76 -6.76
CA HIS A 263 -34.53 -13.31 -6.00
C HIS A 263 -33.22 -13.70 -6.72
N SER A 264 -32.90 -13.01 -7.82
CA SER A 264 -31.51 -13.03 -8.30
C SER A 264 -30.63 -12.42 -7.21
N ARG A 265 -29.59 -13.12 -6.77
CA ARG A 265 -28.66 -12.68 -5.73
C ARG A 265 -27.36 -12.20 -6.41
N PRO A 266 -26.67 -11.17 -5.87
CA PRO A 266 -25.32 -10.85 -6.34
C PRO A 266 -24.43 -12.10 -6.31
N SER A 267 -23.64 -12.24 -7.37
CA SER A 267 -22.65 -13.31 -7.52
C SER A 267 -21.38 -13.09 -6.68
N THR A 268 -21.19 -11.87 -6.15
CA THR A 268 -20.01 -11.46 -5.39
C THR A 268 -19.69 -12.44 -4.24
N SER A 269 -18.54 -13.10 -4.35
CA SER A 269 -18.06 -14.06 -3.36
C SER A 269 -17.48 -13.35 -2.13
N ARG A 270 -17.29 -14.10 -1.04
CA ARG A 270 -16.56 -13.60 0.15
C ARG A 270 -15.14 -13.16 -0.20
N GLY A 271 -14.50 -13.81 -1.18
CA GLY A 271 -13.16 -13.43 -1.64
C GLY A 271 -13.15 -12.03 -2.25
N THR A 272 -14.16 -11.68 -3.04
CA THR A 272 -14.28 -10.35 -3.65
C THR A 272 -14.68 -9.30 -2.61
N GLN A 273 -15.56 -9.63 -1.66
CA GLN A 273 -15.90 -8.73 -0.55
C GLN A 273 -14.67 -8.37 0.30
N ARG A 274 -13.76 -9.32 0.55
CA ARG A 274 -12.48 -9.07 1.24
C ARG A 274 -11.58 -8.07 0.50
N LEU A 275 -11.61 -8.04 -0.84
CA LEU A 275 -10.89 -7.05 -1.63
C LEU A 275 -11.51 -5.65 -1.46
N TYR A 276 -12.83 -5.55 -1.32
CA TYR A 276 -13.49 -4.28 -0.96
C TYR A 276 -13.09 -3.78 0.42
N ILE A 277 -12.95 -4.67 1.42
CA ILE A 277 -12.44 -4.29 2.74
C ILE A 277 -11.00 -3.80 2.67
N ARG A 278 -10.14 -4.43 1.85
CA ARG A 278 -8.78 -3.93 1.59
C ARG A 278 -8.79 -2.51 1.00
N LEU A 279 -9.65 -2.25 0.02
CA LEU A 279 -9.80 -0.91 -0.56
C LEU A 279 -10.25 0.13 0.48
N ASN A 280 -11.22 -0.22 1.33
CA ASN A 280 -11.64 0.64 2.44
C ASN A 280 -10.53 0.85 3.48
N THR A 281 -9.68 -0.15 3.69
CA THR A 281 -8.53 -0.07 4.61
C THR A 281 -7.49 0.92 4.09
N LEU A 282 -7.20 0.90 2.79
CA LEU A 282 -6.36 1.91 2.15
C LEU A 282 -6.95 3.31 2.28
N HIS A 283 -8.26 3.44 2.07
CA HIS A 283 -8.96 4.71 2.26
C HIS A 283 -8.93 5.20 3.72
N TYR A 284 -9.03 4.30 4.68
CA TYR A 284 -8.90 4.62 6.09
C TYR A 284 -7.51 5.21 6.38
N LEU A 285 -6.44 4.60 5.86
CA LEU A 285 -5.07 5.10 6.04
C LEU A 285 -4.89 6.50 5.44
N ILE A 286 -5.24 6.70 4.16
CA ILE A 286 -5.04 8.00 3.48
C ILE A 286 -5.82 9.14 4.16
N THR A 287 -6.97 8.83 4.77
CA THR A 287 -7.78 9.81 5.50
C THR A 287 -7.17 10.18 6.85
N ASN A 288 -6.43 9.26 7.47
CA ASN A 288 -5.92 9.44 8.83
C ASN A 288 -4.44 9.86 8.90
N LEU A 289 -3.61 9.53 7.90
CA LEU A 289 -2.21 9.94 7.86
C LEU A 289 -1.99 11.46 7.99
N PRO A 290 -2.83 12.34 7.41
CA PRO A 290 -2.68 13.79 7.59
C PRO A 290 -2.77 14.25 9.06
N SER A 291 -3.50 13.52 9.91
CA SER A 291 -3.55 13.82 11.35
C SER A 291 -2.23 13.50 12.05
N LEU A 292 -1.54 12.46 11.58
CA LEU A 292 -0.23 12.05 12.08
C LEU A 292 0.88 13.00 11.58
N ASP A 293 0.83 13.42 10.31
CA ASP A 293 1.68 14.48 9.77
C ASP A 293 1.59 15.75 10.63
N LYS A 294 0.36 16.18 10.93
CA LYS A 294 0.12 17.35 11.77
C LYS A 294 0.68 17.18 13.18
N ALA A 295 0.56 15.98 13.78
CA ALA A 295 1.10 15.70 15.10
C ALA A 295 2.63 15.79 15.13
N LEU A 296 3.31 15.28 14.09
CA LEU A 296 4.76 15.39 13.92
C LEU A 296 5.22 16.84 13.66
N ALA A 297 4.44 17.60 12.87
CA ALA A 297 4.75 18.98 12.53
C ALA A 297 4.49 19.97 13.68
N THR A 298 3.48 19.71 14.52
CA THR A 298 3.10 20.57 15.64
C THR A 298 3.91 20.23 16.89
N SER A 299 5.22 20.41 16.81
CA SER A 299 6.13 20.22 17.95
C SER A 299 5.84 21.26 19.06
N PRO A 300 5.43 20.85 20.27
CA PRO A 300 5.43 21.72 21.42
C PRO A 300 6.83 21.70 22.03
N LYS A 301 7.54 22.84 21.99
CA LYS A 301 8.86 23.12 22.60
C LYS A 301 10.08 22.92 21.68
N VAL A 302 10.17 23.74 20.63
CA VAL A 302 11.49 24.18 20.16
C VAL A 302 12.05 25.17 21.18
N SER A 303 12.79 24.69 22.17
CA SER A 303 13.60 25.56 23.02
C SER A 303 14.78 26.04 22.18
N THR A 304 14.65 27.25 21.63
CA THR A 304 15.74 27.95 20.94
C THR A 304 16.84 28.27 21.93
N GLN A 305 17.90 27.46 21.95
CA GLN A 305 19.20 27.92 22.42
C GLN A 305 20.04 28.29 21.21
N ASN A 306 20.22 29.60 21.04
CA ASN A 306 21.17 30.33 20.21
C ASN A 306 21.89 29.55 19.10
N ASN A 307 21.40 29.66 17.87
CA ASN A 307 22.27 29.72 16.70
C ASN A 307 21.77 30.82 15.76
N SER A 308 22.35 32.01 15.92
CA SER A 308 22.32 33.08 14.94
C SER A 308 23.16 32.66 13.73
N ASN A 309 22.53 31.98 12.77
CA ASN A 309 22.80 32.06 11.33
C ASN A 309 22.21 30.83 10.63
N GLY A 310 21.12 31.03 9.90
CA GLY A 310 20.53 29.98 9.09
C GLY A 310 19.07 30.26 8.81
N ARG A 311 18.81 30.92 7.69
CA ARG A 311 17.53 31.13 7.02
C ARG A 311 16.38 30.29 7.59
N SER A 312 15.47 30.98 8.25
CA SER A 312 14.11 30.55 8.58
C SER A 312 13.49 29.73 7.45
N ARG A 313 13.52 28.39 7.56
CA ARG A 313 12.58 27.46 6.90
C ARG A 313 11.27 27.38 7.70
N ARG A 314 10.83 28.47 8.35
CA ARG A 314 9.44 28.60 8.83
C ARG A 314 8.55 28.75 7.60
N GLY A 315 8.16 27.63 7.00
CA GLY A 315 7.31 27.62 5.80
C GLY A 315 7.29 26.31 4.99
N ALA A 316 8.17 25.34 5.26
CA ALA A 316 8.01 24.02 4.65
C ALA A 316 6.92 23.27 5.40
N SER A 317 5.75 23.12 4.78
CA SER A 317 4.75 22.13 5.20
C SER A 317 5.41 20.76 5.03
N TYR A 318 5.95 20.18 6.11
CA TYR A 318 6.46 18.82 6.07
C TYR A 318 5.29 17.88 5.79
N SER A 319 5.39 17.12 4.69
CA SER A 319 4.47 16.04 4.33
C SER A 319 5.26 14.74 4.47
N PHE A 320 5.41 14.26 5.71
CA PHE A 320 6.25 13.12 6.02
C PHE A 320 5.76 11.83 5.36
N PHE A 321 4.47 11.73 5.06
CA PHE A 321 3.86 10.55 4.47
C PHE A 321 3.50 10.72 2.98
N GLU A 322 4.13 11.64 2.25
CA GLU A 322 3.83 11.88 0.82
C GLU A 322 4.02 10.62 -0.03
N ASN A 323 5.13 9.88 0.14
CA ASN A 323 5.40 8.67 -0.64
C ASN A 323 4.43 7.55 -0.28
N VAL A 324 4.05 7.45 1.00
CA VAL A 324 3.04 6.50 1.46
C VAL A 324 1.67 6.83 0.86
N ASN A 325 1.28 8.10 0.81
CA ASN A 325 0.03 8.53 0.19
C ASN A 325 -0.02 8.18 -1.30
N ALA A 326 1.08 8.40 -2.03
CA ALA A 326 1.20 7.99 -3.43
C ALA A 326 1.11 6.45 -3.58
N SER A 327 1.76 5.71 -2.69
CA SER A 327 1.72 4.24 -2.67
C SER A 327 0.34 3.69 -2.34
N ILE A 328 -0.39 4.34 -1.43
CA ILE A 328 -1.78 4.00 -1.11
C ILE A 328 -2.66 4.21 -2.34
N GLN A 329 -2.47 5.30 -3.09
CA GLN A 329 -3.24 5.54 -4.32
C GLN A 329 -2.98 4.45 -5.37
N SER A 330 -1.72 4.07 -5.59
CA SER A 330 -1.37 2.95 -6.47
C SER A 330 -1.95 1.62 -6.00
N ALA A 331 -1.95 1.37 -4.68
CA ALA A 331 -2.57 0.20 -4.08
C ALA A 331 -4.09 0.18 -4.28
N CYS A 332 -4.76 1.34 -4.18
CA CYS A 332 -6.20 1.47 -4.45
C CYS A 332 -6.53 1.06 -5.89
N ASP A 333 -5.76 1.55 -6.86
CA ASP A 333 -5.93 1.20 -8.28
C ASP A 333 -5.73 -0.31 -8.49
N HIS A 334 -4.65 -0.87 -7.92
CA HIS A 334 -4.33 -2.29 -8.05
C HIS A 334 -5.39 -3.20 -7.42
N VAL A 335 -5.79 -2.94 -6.17
CA VAL A 335 -6.79 -3.74 -5.46
C VAL A 335 -8.15 -3.65 -6.16
N SER A 336 -8.50 -2.47 -6.69
CA SER A 336 -9.73 -2.27 -7.47
C SER A 336 -9.73 -3.09 -8.75
N GLU A 337 -8.61 -3.11 -9.49
CA GLU A 337 -8.45 -3.93 -10.70
C GLU A 337 -8.58 -5.42 -10.37
N VAL A 338 -7.87 -5.92 -9.36
CA VAL A 338 -7.94 -7.33 -8.96
C VAL A 338 -9.37 -7.71 -8.52
N ALA A 339 -10.05 -6.84 -7.76
CA ALA A 339 -11.43 -7.07 -7.33
C ALA A 339 -12.40 -7.15 -8.51
N ALA A 340 -12.26 -6.25 -9.49
CA ALA A 340 -13.10 -6.21 -10.67
C ALA A 340 -12.93 -7.46 -11.55
N TYR A 341 -11.70 -7.86 -11.84
CA TYR A 341 -11.45 -9.03 -12.68
C TYR A 341 -11.85 -10.32 -11.99
N ARG A 342 -11.66 -10.41 -10.67
CA ARG A 342 -12.21 -11.52 -9.88
C ARG A 342 -13.74 -11.55 -9.95
N LEU A 343 -14.39 -10.40 -9.77
CA LEU A 343 -15.85 -10.31 -9.83
C LEU A 343 -16.41 -10.77 -11.18
N ILE A 344 -15.82 -10.31 -12.28
CA ILE A 344 -16.35 -10.58 -13.62
C ILE A 344 -15.94 -11.97 -14.13
N PHE A 345 -14.66 -12.31 -14.06
CA PHE A 345 -14.12 -13.54 -14.67
C PHE A 345 -14.14 -14.76 -13.75
N LEU A 346 -14.34 -14.61 -12.44
CA LEU A 346 -14.50 -15.74 -11.52
C LEU A 346 -15.93 -15.81 -10.96
N ASP A 347 -16.35 -14.79 -10.23
CA ASP A 347 -17.65 -14.83 -9.53
C ASP A 347 -18.84 -14.80 -10.50
N SER A 348 -18.75 -13.97 -11.55
CA SER A 348 -19.80 -13.79 -12.57
C SER A 348 -19.51 -14.57 -13.87
N ASN A 349 -18.53 -15.48 -13.84
CA ASN A 349 -18.04 -16.19 -15.02
C ASN A 349 -19.17 -16.90 -15.79
N SER A 350 -20.08 -17.54 -15.04
CA SER A 350 -21.21 -18.27 -15.61
C SER A 350 -22.05 -17.41 -16.56
N VAL A 351 -22.34 -16.16 -16.20
CA VAL A 351 -23.20 -15.27 -17.00
C VAL A 351 -22.43 -14.45 -18.02
N PHE A 352 -21.20 -14.03 -17.71
CA PHE A 352 -20.40 -13.18 -18.60
C PHE A 352 -19.62 -13.97 -19.65
N TYR A 353 -18.99 -15.09 -19.27
CA TYR A 353 -18.03 -15.81 -20.14
C TYR A 353 -18.43 -17.24 -20.50
N GLU A 354 -19.22 -17.95 -19.69
CA GLU A 354 -19.66 -19.32 -20.04
C GLU A 354 -20.93 -19.34 -20.88
N ASN A 355 -21.93 -18.48 -20.61
CA ASN A 355 -23.24 -18.59 -21.27
C ASN A 355 -23.50 -17.57 -22.38
N LEU A 356 -22.90 -16.37 -22.33
CA LEU A 356 -23.16 -15.31 -23.31
C LEU A 356 -22.86 -15.80 -24.74
N TYR A 357 -23.85 -15.73 -25.63
CA TYR A 357 -23.82 -16.16 -27.04
C TYR A 357 -23.42 -17.61 -27.31
N VAL A 358 -23.47 -18.50 -26.30
CA VAL A 358 -23.27 -19.92 -26.55
C VAL A 358 -24.42 -20.48 -27.38
N GLY A 359 -24.06 -21.22 -28.43
CA GLY A 359 -25.01 -21.72 -29.43
C GLY A 359 -25.32 -20.66 -30.49
N ASP A 360 -26.08 -19.63 -30.12
CA ASP A 360 -26.42 -18.51 -30.98
C ASP A 360 -26.74 -17.23 -30.20
N VAL A 361 -26.69 -16.09 -30.89
CA VAL A 361 -26.88 -14.76 -30.28
C VAL A 361 -28.32 -14.56 -29.82
N ALA A 362 -29.31 -15.00 -30.60
CA ALA A 362 -30.72 -14.72 -30.32
C ALA A 362 -31.21 -15.39 -29.02
N ASN A 363 -30.73 -16.59 -28.71
CA ASN A 363 -31.16 -17.36 -27.54
C ASN A 363 -30.32 -17.12 -26.29
N SER A 364 -29.08 -16.63 -26.43
CA SER A 364 -28.11 -16.50 -25.32
C SER A 364 -27.63 -15.04 -25.14
N ARG A 365 -28.58 -14.11 -25.02
CA ARG A 365 -28.34 -12.64 -24.95
C ARG A 365 -27.74 -12.18 -23.61
N ILE A 366 -27.26 -10.93 -23.55
CA ILE A 366 -26.56 -10.34 -22.39
C ILE A 366 -27.45 -10.11 -21.14
N ARG A 367 -28.78 -10.15 -21.27
CA ARG A 367 -29.72 -9.74 -20.22
C ARG A 367 -29.44 -10.37 -18.84
N PRO A 368 -29.12 -11.68 -18.70
CA PRO A 368 -28.77 -12.27 -17.41
C PRO A 368 -27.50 -11.65 -16.79
N ALA A 369 -26.46 -11.41 -17.59
CA ALA A 369 -25.23 -10.78 -17.14
C ALA A 369 -25.46 -9.34 -16.65
N VAL A 370 -26.25 -8.56 -17.40
CA VAL A 370 -26.64 -7.19 -17.00
C VAL A 370 -27.43 -7.19 -15.67
N LYS A 371 -28.33 -8.16 -15.47
CA LYS A 371 -29.09 -8.28 -14.20
C LYS A 371 -28.17 -8.55 -13.02
N ILE A 372 -27.26 -9.52 -13.14
CA ILE A 372 -26.28 -9.86 -12.09
C ILE A 372 -25.31 -8.71 -11.84
N LEU A 373 -24.84 -8.04 -12.89
CA LEU A 373 -23.94 -6.89 -12.77
C LEU A 373 -24.56 -5.76 -11.93
N LYS A 374 -25.82 -5.39 -12.20
CA LYS A 374 -26.52 -4.37 -11.40
C LYS A 374 -26.56 -4.74 -9.91
N GLN A 375 -26.80 -6.01 -9.60
CA GLN A 375 -26.84 -6.49 -8.21
C GLN A 375 -25.45 -6.48 -7.55
N ASN A 376 -24.42 -6.87 -8.30
CA ASN A 376 -23.05 -6.79 -7.83
C ASN A 376 -22.65 -5.32 -7.55
N LEU A 377 -23.05 -4.38 -8.40
CA LEU A 377 -22.80 -2.94 -8.20
C LEU A 377 -23.55 -2.38 -6.99
N THR A 378 -24.80 -2.81 -6.75
CA THR A 378 -25.53 -2.46 -5.52
C THR A 378 -24.79 -2.95 -4.28
N LEU A 379 -24.27 -4.18 -4.29
CA LEU A 379 -23.51 -4.72 -3.18
C LEU A 379 -22.14 -4.03 -3.00
N LEU A 380 -21.46 -3.70 -4.10
CA LEU A 380 -20.23 -2.92 -4.09
C LEU A 380 -20.46 -1.58 -3.37
N ASN A 381 -21.49 -0.82 -3.77
CA ASN A 381 -21.81 0.46 -3.13
C ASN A 381 -22.21 0.32 -1.65
N ALA A 382 -22.78 -0.83 -1.25
CA ALA A 382 -23.12 -1.09 0.14
C ALA A 382 -21.91 -1.42 1.03
N ILE A 383 -20.79 -1.87 0.45
CA ILE A 383 -19.59 -2.28 1.19
C ILE A 383 -18.48 -1.22 1.09
N VAL A 384 -18.25 -0.69 -0.10
CA VAL A 384 -17.15 0.22 -0.42
C VAL A 384 -17.53 1.64 -0.01
N ILE A 385 -16.62 2.34 0.67
CA ILE A 385 -16.82 3.73 1.11
C ILE A 385 -16.98 4.65 -0.11
N ASP A 386 -17.93 5.60 -0.05
CA ASP A 386 -18.32 6.49 -1.16
C ASP A 386 -17.14 7.12 -1.91
N ARG A 387 -16.11 7.58 -1.18
CA ARG A 387 -14.93 8.24 -1.75
C ARG A 387 -14.08 7.34 -2.66
N VAL A 388 -14.20 6.02 -2.56
CA VAL A 388 -13.46 5.04 -3.38
C VAL A 388 -14.36 4.21 -4.31
N GLN A 389 -15.68 4.40 -4.26
CA GLN A 389 -16.63 3.70 -5.13
C GLN A 389 -16.39 3.98 -6.62
N ALA A 390 -16.06 5.23 -6.99
CA ALA A 390 -15.81 5.61 -8.38
C ALA A 390 -14.65 4.81 -9.01
N VAL A 391 -13.55 4.62 -8.26
CA VAL A 391 -12.39 3.85 -8.71
C VAL A 391 -12.75 2.37 -8.89
N ALA A 392 -13.43 1.78 -7.90
CA ALA A 392 -13.85 0.39 -7.96
C ALA A 392 -14.85 0.14 -9.11
N MET A 393 -15.83 1.03 -9.29
CA MET A 393 -16.84 0.90 -10.34
C MET A 393 -16.23 1.03 -11.74
N LYS A 394 -15.27 1.94 -11.92
CA LYS A 394 -14.53 2.09 -13.18
C LYS A 394 -13.80 0.81 -13.56
N GLU A 395 -13.16 0.14 -12.61
CA GLU A 395 -12.48 -1.14 -12.89
C GLU A 395 -13.47 -2.27 -13.18
N VAL A 396 -14.63 -2.32 -12.51
CA VAL A 396 -15.72 -3.28 -12.84
C VAL A 396 -16.24 -3.04 -14.27
N MET A 397 -16.38 -1.78 -14.69
CA MET A 397 -16.76 -1.43 -16.06
C MET A 397 -15.75 -1.98 -17.07
N LYS A 398 -14.47 -1.68 -16.89
CA LYS A 398 -13.39 -2.17 -17.76
C LYS A 398 -13.38 -3.70 -17.84
N ALA A 399 -13.44 -4.39 -16.70
CA ALA A 399 -13.46 -5.85 -16.65
C ALA A 399 -14.68 -6.43 -17.38
N SER A 400 -15.84 -5.78 -17.27
CA SER A 400 -17.07 -6.19 -17.97
C SER A 400 -16.96 -6.01 -19.49
N PHE A 401 -16.36 -4.91 -19.94
CA PHE A 401 -16.13 -4.65 -21.37
C PHE A 401 -15.10 -5.62 -21.95
N GLU A 402 -14.03 -5.92 -21.21
CA GLU A 402 -13.04 -6.91 -21.60
C GLU A 402 -13.63 -8.32 -21.67
N ALA A 403 -14.50 -8.70 -20.72
CA ALA A 403 -15.22 -9.97 -20.78
C ALA A 403 -16.10 -10.07 -22.03
N PHE A 404 -16.78 -8.98 -22.40
CA PHE A 404 -17.57 -8.91 -23.64
C PHE A 404 -16.70 -9.08 -24.89
N LEU A 405 -15.56 -8.39 -24.98
CA LEU A 405 -14.58 -8.58 -26.06
C LEU A 405 -14.06 -10.00 -26.14
N MET A 406 -13.71 -10.59 -24.99
CA MET A 406 -13.23 -11.96 -24.90
C MET A 406 -14.28 -12.96 -25.38
N VAL A 407 -15.57 -12.71 -25.15
CA VAL A 407 -16.65 -13.53 -25.72
C VAL A 407 -16.71 -13.43 -27.25
N LEU A 408 -16.54 -12.24 -27.81
CA LEU A 408 -16.60 -12.01 -29.27
C LEU A 408 -15.38 -12.58 -30.01
N LEU A 409 -14.17 -12.43 -29.45
CA LEU A 409 -12.90 -12.71 -30.14
C LEU A 409 -12.18 -13.98 -29.67
N ALA A 410 -12.49 -14.43 -28.46
CA ALA A 410 -11.79 -15.50 -27.76
C ALA A 410 -12.75 -16.43 -26.99
N GLY A 411 -14.01 -16.49 -27.40
CA GLY A 411 -15.06 -17.21 -26.67
C GLY A 411 -15.10 -18.71 -26.94
N GLY A 412 -14.10 -19.26 -27.65
CA GLY A 412 -14.00 -20.70 -27.91
C GLY A 412 -14.98 -21.22 -28.98
N PRO A 413 -15.03 -22.56 -29.17
CA PRO A 413 -15.72 -23.16 -30.31
C PRO A 413 -17.26 -23.10 -30.20
N SER A 414 -17.80 -22.89 -29.01
CA SER A 414 -19.25 -22.87 -28.71
C SER A 414 -20.00 -21.64 -29.24
N ARG A 415 -19.28 -20.67 -29.82
CA ARG A 415 -19.82 -19.37 -30.27
C ARG A 415 -19.53 -19.12 -31.73
N THR A 416 -20.57 -18.88 -32.50
CA THR A 416 -20.47 -18.55 -33.92
C THR A 416 -21.37 -17.37 -34.24
N PHE A 417 -20.89 -16.45 -35.07
CA PHE A 417 -21.60 -15.20 -35.38
C PHE A 417 -21.87 -15.09 -36.88
N ASN A 418 -23.08 -14.65 -37.22
CA ASN A 418 -23.48 -14.25 -38.56
C ASN A 418 -23.42 -12.73 -38.69
N ARG A 419 -23.42 -12.21 -39.92
CA ARG A 419 -23.47 -10.75 -40.14
C ARG A 419 -24.76 -10.12 -39.57
N SER A 420 -25.88 -10.85 -39.67
CA SER A 420 -27.18 -10.43 -39.12
C SER A 420 -27.20 -10.30 -37.60
N ASP A 421 -26.23 -10.90 -36.89
CA ASP A 421 -26.21 -10.84 -35.43
C ASP A 421 -25.67 -9.50 -34.90
N HIS A 422 -25.08 -8.68 -35.78
CA HIS A 422 -24.49 -7.38 -35.45
C HIS A 422 -25.42 -6.47 -34.65
N GLU A 423 -26.66 -6.26 -35.10
CA GLU A 423 -27.60 -5.34 -34.45
C GLU A 423 -27.91 -5.79 -33.02
N MET A 424 -28.13 -7.09 -32.82
CA MET A 424 -28.38 -7.67 -31.50
C MET A 424 -27.18 -7.53 -30.56
N ILE A 425 -25.96 -7.71 -31.08
CA ILE A 425 -24.72 -7.55 -30.30
C ILE A 425 -24.51 -6.07 -29.93
N ASN A 426 -24.80 -5.16 -30.85
CA ASN A 426 -24.73 -3.72 -30.60
C ASN A 426 -25.72 -3.30 -29.50
N ASP A 427 -26.99 -3.72 -29.59
CA ASP A 427 -28.01 -3.45 -28.57
C ASP A 427 -27.64 -4.02 -27.19
N ASP A 428 -27.03 -5.20 -27.17
CA ASP A 428 -26.56 -5.85 -25.95
C ASP A 428 -25.41 -5.06 -25.31
N PHE A 429 -24.46 -4.57 -26.12
CA PHE A 429 -23.38 -3.72 -25.62
C PHE A 429 -23.88 -2.35 -25.14
N ASP A 430 -24.84 -1.73 -25.84
CA ASP A 430 -25.51 -0.51 -25.38
C ASP A 430 -26.23 -0.72 -24.05
N SER A 431 -26.82 -1.88 -23.85
CA SER A 431 -27.42 -2.27 -22.57
C SER A 431 -26.39 -2.41 -21.46
N LEU A 432 -25.19 -2.90 -21.76
CA LEU A 432 -24.08 -2.97 -20.81
C LEU A 432 -23.55 -1.57 -20.44
N LYS A 433 -23.29 -0.70 -21.44
CA LYS A 433 -22.85 0.68 -21.21
C LYS A 433 -23.81 1.45 -20.32
N ARG A 434 -25.13 1.35 -20.59
CA ARG A 434 -26.18 2.01 -19.80
C ARG A 434 -26.19 1.59 -18.33
N VAL A 435 -25.66 0.42 -17.96
CA VAL A 435 -25.50 0.08 -16.54
C VAL A 435 -24.60 1.11 -15.86
N PHE A 436 -23.48 1.46 -16.46
CA PHE A 436 -22.50 2.37 -15.86
C PHE A 436 -22.84 3.85 -16.01
N CYS A 437 -23.58 4.24 -17.06
CA CYS A 437 -24.16 5.59 -17.14
C CYS A 437 -25.24 5.83 -16.07
N ASN A 438 -26.01 4.79 -15.70
CA ASN A 438 -27.17 4.95 -14.80
C ASN A 438 -26.91 4.50 -13.36
N CYS A 439 -25.84 3.74 -13.08
CA CYS A 439 -25.53 3.27 -11.73
C CYS A 439 -24.66 4.29 -10.98
N GLY A 440 -25.20 4.83 -9.88
CA GLY A 440 -24.47 5.74 -8.99
C GLY A 440 -24.25 7.11 -9.64
N GLU A 441 -25.35 7.83 -9.87
CA GLU A 441 -25.41 9.16 -10.50
C GLU A 441 -24.16 10.02 -10.22
N GLY A 442 -23.29 10.18 -11.22
CA GLY A 442 -22.06 10.97 -11.13
C GLY A 442 -20.75 10.24 -10.74
N LEU A 443 -20.76 8.93 -10.45
CA LEU A 443 -19.56 8.17 -10.09
C LEU A 443 -18.61 7.92 -11.28
N ILE A 444 -19.16 7.74 -12.49
CA ILE A 444 -18.39 7.62 -13.73
C ILE A 444 -19.00 8.61 -14.73
N SER A 445 -18.18 9.47 -15.33
CA SER A 445 -18.65 10.38 -16.36
C SER A 445 -18.90 9.64 -17.68
N ASP A 446 -19.90 10.10 -18.44
CA ASP A 446 -20.22 9.54 -19.76
C ASP A 446 -19.03 9.52 -20.71
N ASP A 447 -18.13 10.51 -20.62
CA ASP A 447 -16.92 10.58 -21.44
C ASP A 447 -15.94 9.46 -21.11
N VAL A 448 -15.84 9.05 -19.84
CA VAL A 448 -15.02 7.89 -19.45
C VAL A 448 -15.64 6.61 -19.97
N VAL A 449 -16.97 6.47 -19.90
CA VAL A 449 -17.67 5.28 -20.44
C VAL A 449 -17.47 5.18 -21.95
N LYS A 450 -17.66 6.27 -22.70
CA LYS A 450 -17.46 6.33 -24.15
C LYS A 450 -16.03 5.95 -24.53
N LYS A 451 -15.04 6.59 -23.90
CA LYS A 451 -13.62 6.32 -24.18
C LYS A 451 -13.25 4.85 -23.98
N GLU A 452 -13.72 4.23 -22.90
CA GLU A 452 -13.43 2.81 -22.64
C GLU A 452 -14.25 1.88 -23.57
N ALA A 453 -15.37 2.37 -24.13
CA ALA A 453 -16.21 1.64 -25.07
C ALA A 453 -15.71 1.65 -26.52
N ASP A 454 -14.96 2.68 -26.94
CA ASP A 454 -14.50 2.88 -28.32
C ASP A 454 -13.89 1.62 -28.96
N THR A 455 -13.03 0.91 -28.21
CA THR A 455 -12.41 -0.33 -28.69
C THR A 455 -13.44 -1.41 -29.00
N ILE A 456 -14.46 -1.54 -28.16
CA ILE A 456 -15.52 -2.55 -28.30
C ILE A 456 -16.42 -2.20 -29.48
N GLU A 457 -16.79 -0.92 -29.61
CA GLU A 457 -17.58 -0.43 -30.74
C GLU A 457 -16.83 -0.62 -32.07
N GLY A 458 -15.51 -0.44 -32.08
CA GLY A 458 -14.66 -0.77 -33.22
C GLY A 458 -14.73 -2.26 -33.59
N VAL A 459 -14.67 -3.17 -32.62
CA VAL A 459 -14.81 -4.62 -32.85
C VAL A 459 -16.21 -4.99 -33.32
N ILE A 460 -17.27 -4.43 -32.71
CA ILE A 460 -18.65 -4.63 -33.14
C ILE A 460 -18.83 -4.13 -34.58
N SER A 461 -18.21 -3.01 -34.95
CA SER A 461 -18.24 -2.47 -36.31
C SER A 461 -17.66 -3.47 -37.33
N LEU A 462 -16.55 -4.16 -37.01
CA LEU A 462 -16.03 -5.25 -37.85
C LEU A 462 -17.05 -6.39 -38.02
N MET A 463 -17.91 -6.63 -37.02
CA MET A 463 -18.94 -7.65 -37.12
C MET A 463 -20.03 -7.33 -38.15
N SER A 464 -20.22 -6.04 -38.49
CA SER A 464 -21.17 -5.56 -39.50
C SER A 464 -20.68 -5.71 -40.95
N LEU A 465 -19.36 -5.80 -41.16
CA LEU A 465 -18.74 -5.84 -42.48
C LEU A 465 -19.03 -7.17 -43.21
N SER A 466 -18.95 -7.13 -44.55
CA SER A 466 -19.01 -8.33 -45.36
C SER A 466 -17.75 -9.18 -45.15
N THR A 467 -17.86 -10.48 -45.39
CA THR A 467 -16.70 -11.37 -45.29
C THR A 467 -15.63 -11.00 -46.31
N GLU A 468 -16.04 -10.59 -47.52
CA GLU A 468 -15.13 -10.17 -48.59
C GLU A 468 -14.27 -8.99 -48.14
N GLN A 469 -14.89 -7.96 -47.55
CA GLN A 469 -14.19 -6.79 -47.05
C GLN A 469 -13.24 -7.16 -45.91
N LEU A 470 -13.69 -7.97 -44.93
CA LEU A 470 -12.82 -8.43 -43.83
C LEU A 470 -11.60 -9.21 -44.34
N THR A 471 -11.75 -10.00 -45.41
CA THR A 471 -10.63 -10.75 -46.00
C THR A 471 -9.68 -9.86 -46.79
N GLU A 472 -10.19 -8.83 -47.46
CA GLU A 472 -9.38 -7.83 -48.18
C GLU A 472 -8.58 -6.98 -47.19
N ASP A 473 -9.26 -6.38 -46.20
CA ASP A 473 -8.65 -5.56 -45.15
C ASP A 473 -7.56 -6.34 -44.41
N LEU A 474 -7.84 -7.59 -44.00
CA LEU A 474 -6.84 -8.44 -43.34
C LEU A 474 -5.64 -8.71 -44.26
N SER A 475 -5.87 -8.95 -45.54
CA SER A 475 -4.78 -9.23 -46.49
C SER A 475 -3.89 -8.01 -46.68
N ILE A 476 -4.48 -6.82 -46.86
CA ILE A 476 -3.75 -5.55 -47.00
C ILE A 476 -2.89 -5.30 -45.76
N ILE A 477 -3.51 -5.26 -44.58
CA ILE A 477 -2.84 -4.94 -43.31
C ILE A 477 -1.72 -5.96 -43.00
N THR A 478 -1.98 -7.24 -43.25
CA THR A 478 -0.99 -8.30 -43.00
C THR A 478 0.21 -8.21 -43.94
N CYS A 479 0.01 -7.86 -45.21
CA CYS A 479 1.09 -7.70 -46.19
C CYS A 479 1.94 -6.45 -45.87
N GLU A 480 1.29 -5.33 -45.59
CA GLU A 480 1.94 -4.07 -45.19
C GLU A 480 2.80 -4.26 -43.93
N THR A 481 2.24 -4.92 -42.91
CA THR A 481 2.94 -5.16 -41.63
C THR A 481 4.12 -6.13 -41.79
N SER A 482 4.08 -7.01 -42.79
CA SER A 482 5.12 -8.02 -43.03
C SER A 482 6.19 -7.57 -44.04
N GLY A 483 6.06 -6.37 -44.64
CA GLY A 483 6.94 -5.89 -45.70
C GLY A 483 6.87 -6.71 -46.99
N ILE A 484 5.81 -7.49 -47.18
CA ILE A 484 5.58 -8.32 -48.36
C ILE A 484 4.69 -7.51 -49.31
N GLY A 485 5.10 -7.36 -50.58
CA GLY A 485 4.28 -6.69 -51.61
C GLY A 485 2.92 -7.35 -51.80
N LEU A 486 1.95 -6.64 -52.37
CA LEU A 486 0.53 -7.08 -52.47
C LEU A 486 0.42 -8.54 -52.96
N VAL A 487 0.00 -9.43 -52.06
CA VAL A 487 -0.04 -10.86 -52.32
C VAL A 487 -1.29 -11.20 -53.14
N GLY A 488 -1.12 -11.89 -54.27
CA GLY A 488 -2.22 -12.28 -55.16
C GLY A 488 -3.21 -13.28 -54.52
N THR A 489 -4.40 -13.38 -55.10
CA THR A 489 -5.50 -14.24 -54.62
C THR A 489 -5.08 -15.72 -54.52
N GLY A 490 -4.90 -16.23 -53.30
CA GLY A 490 -4.69 -17.66 -53.01
C GLY A 490 -3.32 -18.07 -52.46
N GLN A 491 -2.42 -17.13 -52.17
CA GLN A 491 -1.14 -17.42 -51.49
C GLN A 491 -1.26 -17.38 -49.96
N LYS A 492 -0.32 -18.04 -49.26
CA LYS A 492 -0.29 -18.10 -47.79
C LYS A 492 0.00 -16.73 -47.21
N LEU A 493 -0.82 -16.29 -46.25
CA LEU A 493 -0.57 -15.07 -45.48
C LEU A 493 0.22 -15.41 -44.21
N PRO A 494 1.15 -14.54 -43.77
CA PRO A 494 1.83 -14.73 -42.50
C PRO A 494 0.82 -14.61 -41.34
N MET A 495 0.98 -15.46 -40.32
CA MET A 495 0.09 -15.46 -39.16
C MET A 495 0.25 -14.14 -38.36
N PRO A 496 -0.81 -13.34 -38.17
CA PRO A 496 -0.73 -12.14 -37.36
C PRO A 496 -0.33 -12.44 -35.92
N PRO A 497 0.62 -11.68 -35.32
CA PRO A 497 1.04 -11.89 -33.94
C PRO A 497 -0.15 -11.66 -32.98
N THR A 498 -0.21 -12.42 -31.89
CA THR A 498 -1.20 -12.17 -30.83
C THR A 498 -0.66 -11.08 -29.91
N THR A 499 -1.09 -9.84 -30.15
CA THR A 499 -0.60 -8.64 -29.44
C THR A 499 -1.20 -8.48 -28.04
N GLY A 500 -2.30 -9.19 -27.74
CA GLY A 500 -3.04 -9.05 -26.49
C GLY A 500 -3.76 -7.69 -26.36
N ARG A 501 -3.79 -6.90 -27.43
CA ARG A 501 -4.56 -5.66 -27.55
C ARG A 501 -5.58 -5.84 -28.66
N TRP A 502 -6.83 -5.53 -28.37
CA TRP A 502 -7.91 -5.58 -29.35
C TRP A 502 -8.05 -4.19 -29.97
N ASP A 503 -8.08 -4.13 -31.30
CA ASP A 503 -8.35 -2.90 -32.04
C ASP A 503 -8.94 -3.25 -33.42
N ARG A 504 -9.78 -2.39 -33.97
CA ARG A 504 -10.39 -2.63 -35.28
C ARG A 504 -9.36 -2.72 -36.42
N SER A 505 -8.23 -2.05 -36.26
CA SER A 505 -7.12 -2.02 -37.23
C SER A 505 -6.09 -3.12 -36.96
N ASP A 506 -6.21 -3.88 -35.87
CA ASP A 506 -5.30 -4.96 -35.53
C ASP A 506 -5.62 -6.22 -36.35
N PRO A 507 -4.65 -6.78 -37.11
CA PRO A 507 -4.89 -7.93 -37.97
C PRO A 507 -5.26 -9.20 -37.19
N ASN A 508 -4.80 -9.36 -35.93
CA ASN A 508 -5.21 -10.51 -35.10
C ASN A 508 -6.69 -10.42 -34.70
N THR A 509 -7.19 -9.21 -34.46
CA THR A 509 -8.59 -8.94 -34.15
C THR A 509 -9.49 -9.27 -35.34
N ILE A 510 -9.16 -8.79 -36.55
CA ILE A 510 -9.91 -9.11 -37.78
C ILE A 510 -9.89 -10.62 -38.04
N LEU A 511 -8.73 -11.27 -37.89
CA LEU A 511 -8.59 -12.72 -38.01
C LEU A 511 -9.49 -13.48 -37.03
N ARG A 512 -9.61 -13.03 -35.78
CA ARG A 512 -10.50 -13.64 -34.77
C ARG A 512 -11.97 -13.45 -35.11
N VAL A 513 -12.38 -12.28 -35.61
CA VAL A 513 -13.74 -12.05 -36.13
C VAL A 513 -14.05 -13.05 -37.25
N LEU A 514 -13.13 -13.23 -38.21
CA LEU A 514 -13.27 -14.23 -39.27
C LEU A 514 -13.33 -15.67 -38.72
N CYS A 515 -12.54 -16.00 -37.70
CA CYS A 515 -12.55 -17.33 -37.07
C CYS A 515 -13.91 -17.69 -36.46
N HIS A 516 -14.64 -16.70 -35.92
CA HIS A 516 -15.99 -16.89 -35.37
C HIS A 516 -17.10 -16.63 -36.39
N ARG A 517 -16.80 -16.13 -37.59
CA ARG A 517 -17.77 -15.89 -38.66
C ARG A 517 -18.32 -17.22 -39.20
N ASN A 518 -19.63 -17.41 -39.10
CA ASN A 518 -20.31 -18.60 -39.62
C ASN A 518 -20.63 -18.46 -41.12
N ASP A 519 -19.60 -18.31 -41.94
CA ASP A 519 -19.74 -18.14 -43.38
C ASP A 519 -18.81 -19.09 -44.16
N ARG A 520 -19.30 -19.56 -45.32
CA ARG A 520 -18.54 -20.43 -46.24
C ARG A 520 -17.31 -19.71 -46.78
N VAL A 521 -17.41 -18.42 -47.11
CA VAL A 521 -16.30 -17.64 -47.66
C VAL A 521 -15.20 -17.50 -46.61
N ALA A 522 -15.56 -17.14 -45.37
CA ALA A 522 -14.63 -17.04 -44.25
C ALA A 522 -13.93 -18.38 -43.97
N ASN A 523 -14.68 -19.48 -43.94
CA ASN A 523 -14.11 -20.81 -43.73
C ASN A 523 -13.09 -21.19 -44.82
N GLN A 524 -13.42 -20.92 -46.09
CA GLN A 524 -12.55 -21.24 -47.22
C GLN A 524 -11.27 -20.38 -47.21
N PHE A 525 -11.40 -19.09 -46.91
CA PHE A 525 -10.27 -18.17 -46.75
C PHE A 525 -9.34 -18.65 -45.63
N LEU A 526 -9.85 -18.88 -44.42
CA LEU A 526 -9.05 -19.33 -43.27
C LEU A 526 -8.36 -20.68 -43.53
N LYS A 527 -9.00 -21.58 -44.28
CA LYS A 527 -8.39 -22.85 -44.69
C LYS A 527 -7.23 -22.64 -45.67
N LYS A 528 -7.38 -21.77 -46.67
CA LYS A 528 -6.38 -21.56 -47.72
C LYS A 528 -5.20 -20.72 -47.23
N SER A 529 -5.49 -19.60 -46.58
CA SER A 529 -4.48 -18.60 -46.20
C SER A 529 -3.68 -19.00 -44.96
N PHE A 530 -4.31 -19.67 -43.99
CA PHE A 530 -3.73 -19.95 -42.66
C PHE A 530 -3.75 -21.42 -42.24
N GLN A 531 -4.37 -22.31 -43.01
CA GLN A 531 -4.47 -23.74 -42.72
C GLN A 531 -5.12 -24.08 -41.36
N LEU A 532 -6.04 -23.23 -40.87
CA LEU A 532 -6.68 -23.43 -39.57
C LEU A 532 -7.54 -24.70 -39.53
N ALA A 533 -7.50 -25.39 -38.39
CA ALA A 533 -8.31 -26.57 -38.12
C ALA A 533 -9.81 -26.20 -38.00
N LYS A 534 -10.68 -27.15 -38.38
CA LYS A 534 -12.12 -27.04 -38.09
C LYS A 534 -12.34 -27.19 -36.58
N ARG A 535 -13.33 -26.46 -36.05
CA ARG A 535 -13.86 -26.73 -34.71
C ARG A 535 -14.40 -28.17 -34.64
N LYS A 536 -14.12 -28.83 -33.51
CA LYS A 536 -14.65 -30.17 -33.19
C LYS A 536 -16.07 -30.08 -32.69
#